data_AF-A0A937W3P9-F1
#
_entry.id   AF-A0A937W3P9-F1
#
_cell.length_a   1.000
_cell.length_b   1.000
_cell.length_c   1.000
_cell.angle_alpha   90.00
_cell.angle_beta   90.00
_cell.angle_gamma   90.00
#
_symmetry.space_group_name_H-M   'P 1'
#
loop_
_entity.id
_entity.type
_entity.pdbx_description
1 polymer ?
#
loop_
_entity_poly.entity_id
_entity_poly.type
_entity_poly.pdbx_seq_one_letter_code
_entity_poly.pdbx_strand_id
1 'polypeptide(L)'
;MRRQRGDAVRRTSRLAEQFVREAPELLHVLDTDAAEQRRNQRLSQLNVVQIPFLRLLGFSLVAVLAYLHNLYILGDGTTVFWSPLTFALLAYCGVSWLCLALYYAPTARWDVSSGFMACDILLWTLVIYASGGERSWLFFLLIVRVADQADMGFRRVLGYAHLAVASYLGMLLYIWYGEQRPVFGPATWTIVLCIYATNLYLSLTARAIENLRASARAAMRVTRTCLVQLDAQAQQLQEHAEQLALARDNAEAANRAKSEFLANVSHELLTPMNGIVGMTDLTLATPLTAEQQNHLTTVQTSATALLGLIKDLLDFSSLESGGLRLVRAPFVIRTQLAATFEPFIQRAQAKGLSCTYIISPDVPSLLEGDVTRLQQVLAHLLDNAIKFTEQGGIVVTVTVDTQEAGDVTLHGVVQDTGMGIPADKQH
;
A
#
# COMPACT_ATOMS: atom_id res chain seq x y z
N MET A 1 8.65 -24.31 4.58
CA MET A 1 7.62 -23.29 4.27
C MET A 1 7.54 -22.12 5.28
N ARG A 2 7.64 -22.32 6.61
CA ARG A 2 7.59 -21.19 7.59
C ARG A 2 8.76 -20.19 7.53
N ARG A 3 10.00 -20.62 7.22
CA ARG A 3 11.17 -19.72 7.11
C ARG A 3 11.11 -18.76 5.90
N GLN A 4 10.65 -19.25 4.74
CA GLN A 4 10.52 -18.41 3.53
C GLN A 4 9.47 -17.30 3.66
N ARG A 5 8.42 -17.50 4.47
CA ARG A 5 7.40 -16.47 4.75
C ARG A 5 7.95 -15.33 5.61
N GLY A 6 8.83 -15.62 6.57
CA GLY A 6 9.46 -14.60 7.42
C GLY A 6 10.42 -13.68 6.65
N ASP A 7 11.17 -14.23 5.69
CA ASP A 7 12.10 -13.46 4.86
C ASP A 7 11.39 -12.58 3.83
N ALA A 8 10.24 -13.01 3.31
CA ALA A 8 9.42 -12.20 2.42
C ALA A 8 8.84 -10.97 3.14
N VAL A 9 8.33 -11.15 4.37
CA VAL A 9 7.76 -10.06 5.19
C VAL A 9 8.84 -9.04 5.61
N ARG A 10 10.06 -9.51 5.93
CA ARG A 10 11.18 -8.62 6.25
C ARG A 10 11.71 -7.85 5.03
N ARG A 11 11.64 -8.44 3.83
CA ARG A 11 11.99 -7.74 2.59
C ARG A 11 10.97 -6.67 2.22
N THR A 12 9.67 -6.96 2.39
CA THR A 12 8.61 -5.97 2.11
C THR A 12 8.63 -4.83 3.12
N SER A 13 8.89 -5.09 4.42
CA SER A 13 9.02 -4.00 5.40
C SER A 13 10.22 -3.10 5.13
N ARG A 14 11.38 -3.67 4.73
CA ARG A 14 12.56 -2.86 4.37
C ARG A 14 12.36 -2.02 3.11
N LEU A 15 11.69 -2.57 2.09
CA LEU A 15 11.35 -1.81 0.88
C LEU A 15 10.33 -0.70 1.19
N ALA A 16 9.35 -0.96 2.06
CA ALA A 16 8.39 0.05 2.51
C ALA A 16 9.08 1.16 3.33
N GLU A 17 9.97 0.81 4.26
CA GLU A 17 10.76 1.78 5.03
C GLU A 17 11.67 2.62 4.14
N GLN A 18 12.28 2.02 3.11
CA GLN A 18 13.11 2.73 2.15
C GLN A 18 12.28 3.70 1.30
N PHE A 19 11.09 3.28 0.87
CA PHE A 19 10.15 4.13 0.14
C PHE A 19 9.63 5.29 1.00
N VAL A 20 9.33 5.05 2.28
CA VAL A 20 8.90 6.07 3.25
C VAL A 20 10.03 7.06 3.57
N ARG A 21 11.29 6.64 3.55
CA ARG A 21 12.44 7.54 3.71
C ARG A 21 12.69 8.43 2.48
N GLU A 22 12.41 7.93 1.28
CA GLU A 22 12.58 8.66 0.01
C GLU A 22 11.33 9.50 -0.35
N ALA A 23 10.16 9.20 0.23
CA ALA A 23 8.90 9.90 0.00
C ALA A 23 8.94 11.42 0.25
N PRO A 24 9.65 11.97 1.26
CA PRO A 24 9.74 13.41 1.48
C PRO A 24 10.52 14.13 0.37
N GLU A 25 11.60 13.52 -0.15
CA GLU A 25 12.34 14.08 -1.30
C GLU A 25 11.48 14.04 -2.57
N LEU A 26 10.74 12.95 -2.78
CA LEU A 26 9.78 12.83 -3.88
C LEU A 26 8.63 13.84 -3.74
N LEU A 27 8.13 14.11 -2.54
CA LEU A 27 7.11 15.15 -2.28
C LEU A 27 7.66 16.56 -2.51
N HIS A 28 8.92 16.81 -2.17
CA HIS A 28 9.58 18.11 -2.39
C HIS A 28 9.83 18.39 -3.89
N VAL A 29 9.94 17.33 -4.72
CA VAL A 29 9.93 17.42 -6.19
C VAL A 29 8.53 17.73 -6.74
N LEU A 30 7.47 17.45 -5.97
CA LEU A 30 6.07 17.66 -6.34
C LEU A 30 5.52 19.04 -5.95
N ASP A 31 6.32 19.86 -5.25
CA ASP A 31 6.01 21.26 -4.93
C ASP A 31 5.76 22.05 -6.22
N THR A 32 4.49 22.39 -6.46
CA THR A 32 4.00 22.93 -7.73
C THR A 32 4.62 24.28 -8.04
N ASP A 33 4.85 25.09 -7.00
CA ASP A 33 5.29 26.48 -7.16
C ASP A 33 6.78 26.54 -7.48
N ALA A 34 7.59 25.74 -6.78
CA ALA A 34 9.01 25.59 -7.09
C ALA A 34 9.23 24.96 -8.48
N ALA A 35 8.37 24.02 -8.90
CA ALA A 35 8.42 23.43 -10.23
C ALA A 35 8.06 24.45 -11.34
N GLU A 36 7.05 25.29 -11.11
CA GLU A 36 6.66 26.36 -12.03
C GLU A 36 7.74 27.42 -12.18
N GLN A 37 8.36 27.86 -11.08
CA GLN A 37 9.48 28.81 -11.12
C GLN A 37 10.67 28.26 -11.91
N ARG A 38 11.09 27.02 -11.65
CA ARG A 38 12.18 26.37 -12.41
C ARG A 38 11.85 26.27 -13.90
N ARG A 39 10.59 25.99 -14.24
CA ARG A 39 10.13 25.95 -15.64
C ARG A 39 10.22 27.32 -16.30
N ASN A 40 9.74 28.37 -15.64
CA ASN A 40 9.78 29.74 -16.18
C ASN A 40 11.21 30.24 -16.39
N GLN A 41 12.11 29.93 -15.45
CA GLN A 41 13.53 30.27 -15.57
C GLN A 41 14.19 29.58 -16.78
N ARG A 42 13.93 28.28 -16.98
CA ARG A 42 14.42 27.55 -18.16
C ARG A 42 13.91 28.14 -19.48
N LEU A 43 12.62 28.51 -19.54
CA LEU A 43 12.02 29.12 -20.72
C LEU A 43 12.62 30.49 -21.06
N SER A 44 12.91 31.30 -20.04
CA SER A 44 13.61 32.58 -20.18
C SER A 44 15.04 32.38 -20.69
N GLN A 45 15.82 31.48 -20.09
CA GLN A 45 17.18 31.18 -20.57
C GLN A 45 17.20 30.69 -22.03
N LEU A 46 16.26 29.82 -22.40
CA LEU A 46 16.14 29.32 -23.77
C LEU A 46 15.89 30.46 -24.77
N ASN A 47 14.89 31.31 -24.52
CA ASN A 47 14.45 32.34 -25.48
C ASN A 47 15.32 33.61 -25.49
N VAL A 48 15.93 33.96 -24.36
CA VAL A 48 16.74 35.18 -24.25
C VAL A 48 18.21 34.94 -24.54
N VAL A 49 18.73 33.71 -24.33
CA VAL A 49 20.16 33.42 -24.49
C VAL A 49 20.42 32.43 -25.61
N GLN A 50 19.85 31.22 -25.52
CA GLN A 50 20.20 30.12 -26.42
C GLN A 50 19.70 30.35 -27.86
N ILE A 51 18.43 30.72 -28.02
CA ILE A 51 17.84 30.97 -29.34
C ILE A 51 18.54 32.14 -30.06
N PRO A 52 18.75 33.32 -29.43
CA PRO A 52 19.48 34.42 -30.08
C PRO A 52 20.91 34.06 -30.47
N PHE A 53 21.62 33.30 -29.63
CA PHE A 53 22.96 32.81 -29.96
C PHE A 53 22.94 31.89 -31.20
N LEU A 54 22.01 30.93 -31.24
CA LEU A 54 21.86 30.04 -32.39
C LEU A 54 21.48 30.80 -33.67
N ARG A 55 20.64 31.85 -33.55
CA ARG A 55 20.30 32.73 -34.67
C ARG A 55 21.51 33.49 -35.19
N LEU A 56 22.32 34.09 -34.30
CA LEU A 56 23.55 34.77 -34.69
C LEU A 56 24.49 33.85 -35.45
N LEU A 57 24.68 32.62 -34.95
CA LEU A 57 25.50 31.60 -35.60
C LEU A 57 24.93 31.21 -36.97
N GLY A 58 23.62 30.98 -37.07
CA GLY A 58 22.92 30.65 -38.31
C GLY A 58 23.05 31.75 -39.37
N PHE A 59 22.77 33.01 -39.03
CA PHE A 59 22.91 34.13 -39.96
C PHE A 59 24.36 34.38 -40.39
N SER A 60 25.33 34.17 -39.48
CA SER A 60 26.76 34.25 -39.82
C SER A 60 27.16 33.16 -40.81
N LEU A 61 26.72 31.92 -40.59
CA LEU A 61 26.99 30.80 -41.50
C LEU A 61 26.35 31.02 -42.88
N VAL A 62 25.10 31.50 -42.91
CA VAL A 62 24.39 31.82 -44.16
C VAL A 62 25.10 32.93 -44.94
N ALA A 63 25.57 33.97 -44.27
CA ALA A 63 26.33 35.03 -44.92
C ALA A 63 27.62 34.51 -45.58
N VAL A 64 28.34 33.61 -44.89
CA VAL A 64 29.55 32.96 -45.44
C VAL A 64 29.20 32.06 -46.62
N LEU A 65 28.16 31.22 -46.50
CA LEU A 65 27.73 30.33 -47.59
C LEU A 65 27.25 31.11 -48.82
N ALA A 66 26.51 32.21 -48.63
CA ALA A 66 26.06 33.05 -49.71
C ALA A 66 27.21 33.78 -50.41
N TYR A 67 28.20 34.26 -49.65
CA TYR A 67 29.41 34.85 -50.20
C TYR A 67 30.21 33.83 -51.04
N LEU A 68 30.43 32.63 -50.51
CA LEU A 68 31.13 31.55 -51.22
C LEU A 68 30.36 31.10 -52.47
N HIS A 69 29.04 30.95 -52.36
CA HIS A 69 28.18 30.61 -53.50
C HIS A 69 28.33 31.64 -54.62
N ASN A 70 28.23 32.94 -54.29
CA ASN A 70 28.33 33.99 -55.29
C ASN A 70 29.72 34.02 -55.96
N LEU A 71 30.79 33.82 -55.17
CA LEU A 71 32.16 33.78 -55.67
C LEU A 71 32.40 32.64 -56.68
N TYR A 72 31.91 31.43 -56.37
CA TYR A 72 32.24 30.25 -57.17
C TYR A 72 31.20 29.88 -58.24
N ILE A 73 29.92 30.20 -58.03
CA ILE A 73 28.81 29.75 -58.90
C ILE A 73 28.34 30.87 -59.84
N LEU A 74 28.19 32.10 -59.33
CA LEU A 74 27.72 33.23 -60.14
C LEU A 74 28.86 34.00 -60.81
N GLY A 75 30.10 33.87 -60.31
CA GLY A 75 31.28 34.55 -60.87
C GLY A 75 31.32 36.07 -60.62
N ASP A 76 30.30 36.62 -59.97
CA ASP A 76 30.18 38.03 -59.60
C ASP A 76 30.91 38.29 -58.27
N GLY A 77 32.22 38.52 -58.32
CA GLY A 77 33.04 38.86 -57.13
C GLY A 77 32.78 40.24 -56.52
N THR A 78 31.64 40.88 -56.81
CA THR A 78 31.33 42.24 -56.35
C THR A 78 31.01 42.25 -54.84
N THR A 79 32.02 42.62 -54.04
CA THR A 79 31.94 42.77 -52.57
C THR A 79 31.03 43.92 -52.09
N VAL A 80 30.57 44.77 -53.02
CA VAL A 80 29.83 46.01 -52.73
C VAL A 80 28.40 45.75 -52.26
N PHE A 81 27.71 44.73 -52.78
CA PHE A 81 26.31 44.44 -52.38
C PHE A 81 26.22 43.52 -51.15
N TRP A 82 27.21 42.66 -50.93
CA TRP A 82 27.19 41.65 -49.87
C TRP A 82 27.54 42.20 -48.49
N SER A 83 28.51 43.12 -48.41
CA SER A 83 28.88 43.76 -47.14
C SER A 83 27.72 44.50 -46.44
N PRO A 84 26.88 45.31 -47.11
CA PRO A 84 25.74 45.95 -46.46
C PRO A 84 24.62 44.96 -46.10
N LEU A 85 24.38 43.92 -46.92
CA LEU A 85 23.38 42.89 -46.63
C LEU A 85 23.76 42.09 -45.38
N THR A 86 25.01 41.62 -45.28
CA THR A 86 25.49 40.90 -44.09
C THR A 86 25.43 41.79 -42.85
N PHE A 87 25.82 43.06 -42.96
CA PHE A 87 25.71 44.00 -41.85
C PHE A 87 24.26 44.20 -41.39
N ALA A 88 23.32 44.36 -42.33
CA ALA A 88 21.90 44.50 -42.01
C ALA A 88 21.32 43.27 -41.30
N LEU A 89 21.70 42.06 -41.72
CA LEU A 89 21.26 40.81 -41.09
C LEU A 89 21.81 40.64 -39.66
N LEU A 90 23.08 41.00 -39.45
CA LEU A 90 23.69 40.98 -38.11
C LEU A 90 23.08 42.05 -37.19
N ALA A 91 22.82 43.26 -37.72
CA ALA A 91 22.13 44.32 -37.00
C ALA A 91 20.72 43.87 -36.59
N TYR A 92 19.96 43.22 -37.48
CA TYR A 92 18.66 42.64 -37.16
C TYR A 92 18.75 41.55 -36.07
N CYS A 93 19.78 40.69 -36.08
CA CYS A 93 20.01 39.72 -35.01
C CYS A 93 20.21 40.42 -33.66
N GLY A 94 21.03 41.49 -33.63
CA GLY A 94 21.27 42.27 -32.42
C GLY A 94 20.01 42.99 -31.91
N VAL A 95 19.25 43.64 -32.80
CA VAL A 95 18.00 44.32 -32.43
C VAL A 95 16.95 43.33 -31.95
N SER A 96 16.74 42.22 -32.65
CA SER A 96 15.77 41.20 -32.24
C SER A 96 16.17 40.52 -30.93
N TRP A 97 17.47 40.34 -30.66
CA TRP A 97 17.95 39.87 -29.36
C TRP A 97 17.65 40.88 -28.24
N LEU A 98 17.92 42.17 -28.45
CA LEU A 98 17.59 43.22 -27.48
C LEU A 98 16.10 43.27 -27.19
N CYS A 99 15.25 43.15 -28.22
CA CYS A 99 13.80 43.07 -28.05
C CYS A 99 13.38 41.86 -27.21
N LEU A 100 13.99 40.69 -27.44
CA LEU A 100 13.72 39.50 -26.62
C LEU A 100 14.22 39.68 -25.18
N ALA A 101 15.39 40.28 -24.97
CA ALA A 101 15.91 40.52 -23.63
C ALA A 101 15.04 41.49 -22.80
N LEU A 102 14.44 42.49 -23.45
CA LEU A 102 13.63 43.52 -22.78
C LEU A 102 12.16 43.13 -22.62
N TYR A 103 11.58 42.40 -23.59
CA TYR A 103 10.13 42.20 -23.68
C TYR A 103 9.69 40.73 -23.58
N TYR A 104 10.62 39.77 -23.45
CA TYR A 104 10.23 38.37 -23.30
C TYR A 104 9.64 38.11 -21.91
N ALA A 105 8.38 37.69 -21.89
CA ALA A 105 7.70 37.21 -20.68
C ALA A 105 7.15 35.78 -20.92
N PRO A 106 7.54 34.79 -20.09
CA PRO A 106 7.12 33.39 -20.26
C PRO A 106 5.60 33.16 -20.25
N THR A 107 4.85 34.08 -19.62
CA THR A 107 3.40 34.03 -19.42
C THR A 107 2.64 35.02 -20.30
N ALA A 108 3.31 35.74 -21.21
CA ALA A 108 2.64 36.67 -22.11
C ALA A 108 1.70 35.94 -23.09
N ARG A 109 0.56 36.59 -23.39
CA ARG A 109 -0.44 36.09 -24.34
C ARG A 109 0.09 36.03 -25.78
N TRP A 110 1.11 36.82 -26.10
CA TRP A 110 1.77 36.87 -27.40
C TRP A 110 3.23 36.43 -27.27
N ASP A 111 3.59 35.35 -27.96
CA ASP A 111 4.95 34.83 -27.99
C ASP A 111 5.80 35.62 -29.00
N VAL A 112 6.46 36.68 -28.51
CA VAL A 112 7.32 37.58 -29.30
C VAL A 112 8.43 36.81 -30.03
N SER A 113 8.93 35.73 -29.45
CA SER A 113 9.95 34.86 -30.04
C SER A 113 9.46 34.24 -31.35
N SER A 114 8.26 33.67 -31.35
CA SER A 114 7.66 33.07 -32.55
C SER A 114 7.52 34.06 -33.72
N GLY A 115 7.27 35.34 -33.44
CA GLY A 115 7.21 36.41 -34.44
C GLY A 115 8.55 36.64 -35.13
N PHE A 116 9.63 36.78 -34.35
CA PHE A 116 10.98 36.94 -34.91
C PHE A 116 11.43 35.72 -35.72
N MET A 117 11.10 34.51 -35.28
CA MET A 117 11.42 33.29 -36.05
C MET A 117 10.71 33.25 -37.41
N ALA A 118 9.49 33.81 -37.51
CA ALA A 118 8.78 33.93 -38.78
C ALA A 118 9.44 34.98 -39.71
N CYS A 119 9.85 36.12 -39.15
CA CYS A 119 10.61 37.13 -39.89
C CYS A 119 11.93 36.59 -40.45
N ASP A 120 12.59 35.69 -39.73
CA ASP A 120 13.84 35.07 -40.19
C ASP A 120 13.66 34.30 -41.49
N ILE A 121 12.53 33.60 -41.68
CA ILE A 121 12.22 32.90 -42.94
C ILE A 121 12.21 33.88 -44.11
N LEU A 122 11.58 35.04 -43.94
CA LEU A 122 11.52 36.08 -44.97
C LEU A 122 12.91 36.66 -45.27
N LEU A 123 13.73 36.88 -44.25
CA LEU A 123 15.10 37.37 -44.41
C LEU A 123 16.00 36.35 -45.10
N TRP A 124 15.83 35.07 -44.82
CA TRP A 124 16.59 34.01 -45.49
C TRP A 124 16.16 33.88 -46.95
N THR A 125 14.88 34.05 -47.27
CA THR A 125 14.40 34.18 -48.65
C THR A 125 15.01 35.39 -49.37
N LEU A 126 15.19 36.52 -48.68
CA LEU A 126 15.90 37.69 -49.25
C LEU A 126 17.38 37.37 -49.55
N VAL A 127 18.05 36.58 -48.71
CA VAL A 127 19.42 36.12 -48.99
C VAL A 127 19.45 35.21 -50.23
N ILE A 128 18.48 34.30 -50.35
CA ILE A 128 18.35 33.43 -51.54
C ILE A 128 18.18 34.28 -52.79
N TYR A 129 17.30 35.29 -52.75
CA TYR A 129 17.12 36.27 -53.81
C TYR A 129 18.44 36.96 -54.19
N ALA A 130 19.14 37.55 -53.22
CA ALA A 130 20.43 38.22 -53.43
C ALA A 130 21.51 37.29 -53.99
N SER A 131 21.45 35.99 -53.65
CA SER A 131 22.42 34.96 -54.10
C SER A 131 22.12 34.35 -55.48
N GLY A 132 21.20 34.95 -56.25
CA GLY A 132 20.86 34.47 -57.60
C GLY A 132 19.46 33.88 -57.75
N GLY A 133 18.56 34.11 -56.78
CA GLY A 133 17.14 33.78 -56.89
C GLY A 133 16.87 32.31 -57.18
N GLU A 134 16.18 32.04 -58.30
CA GLU A 134 15.81 30.69 -58.73
C GLU A 134 17.00 29.80 -59.09
N ARG A 135 18.17 30.39 -59.36
CA ARG A 135 19.42 29.66 -59.68
C ARG A 135 20.25 29.35 -58.45
N SER A 136 19.90 29.95 -57.30
CA SER A 136 20.64 29.76 -56.06
C SER A 136 20.44 28.35 -55.51
N TRP A 137 21.54 27.71 -55.13
CA TRP A 137 21.48 26.41 -54.45
C TRP A 137 21.08 26.54 -52.98
N LEU A 138 20.94 27.76 -52.45
CA LEU A 138 20.64 28.02 -51.04
C LEU A 138 19.16 27.81 -50.66
N PHE A 139 18.33 27.27 -51.54
CA PHE A 139 16.92 26.98 -51.24
C PHE A 139 16.74 26.02 -50.04
N PHE A 140 17.71 25.12 -49.78
CA PHE A 140 17.68 24.20 -48.64
C PHE A 140 17.72 24.93 -47.29
N LEU A 141 18.16 26.18 -47.25
CA LEU A 141 18.16 27.00 -46.04
C LEU A 141 16.74 27.18 -45.48
N LEU A 142 15.72 27.20 -46.34
CA LEU A 142 14.32 27.23 -45.94
C LEU A 142 13.85 25.92 -45.30
N ILE A 143 14.51 24.79 -45.62
CA ILE A 143 14.26 23.50 -44.98
C ILE A 143 14.95 23.47 -43.61
N VAL A 144 16.22 23.87 -43.55
CA VAL A 144 16.98 23.96 -42.29
C VAL A 144 16.26 24.84 -41.28
N ARG A 145 15.70 25.96 -41.72
CA ARG A 145 15.00 26.88 -40.81
C ARG A 145 13.73 26.29 -40.20
N VAL A 146 12.99 25.48 -40.96
CA VAL A 146 11.82 24.75 -40.44
C VAL A 146 12.28 23.59 -39.54
N ALA A 147 13.40 22.94 -39.85
CA ALA A 147 13.99 21.89 -39.03
C ALA A 147 14.43 22.40 -37.64
N ASP A 148 14.99 23.61 -37.54
CA ASP A 148 15.30 24.25 -36.25
C ASP A 148 14.07 24.38 -35.33
N GLN A 149 12.86 24.38 -35.92
CA GLN A 149 11.61 24.47 -35.19
C GLN A 149 11.00 23.11 -34.88
N ALA A 150 11.62 21.98 -35.25
CA ALA A 150 11.03 20.64 -35.13
C ALA A 150 10.68 20.24 -33.67
N ASP A 151 11.33 20.87 -32.68
CA ASP A 151 11.00 20.69 -31.27
C ASP A 151 9.74 21.43 -30.82
N MET A 152 9.23 22.35 -31.65
CA MET A 152 7.95 23.02 -31.46
C MET A 152 6.79 22.10 -31.83
N GLY A 153 5.60 22.39 -31.29
CA GLY A 153 4.39 21.60 -31.56
C GLY A 153 4.03 21.54 -33.05
N PHE A 154 3.35 20.47 -33.46
CA PHE A 154 3.05 20.15 -34.87
C PHE A 154 2.50 21.33 -35.66
N ARG A 155 1.50 22.04 -35.09
CA ARG A 155 0.82 23.16 -35.76
C ARG A 155 1.78 24.31 -36.06
N ARG A 156 2.77 24.55 -35.20
CA ARG A 156 3.77 25.62 -35.41
C ARG A 156 4.73 25.24 -36.53
N VAL A 157 5.27 24.04 -36.50
CA VAL A 157 6.19 23.54 -37.56
C VAL A 157 5.49 23.54 -38.92
N LEU A 158 4.24 23.10 -38.98
CA LEU A 158 3.44 23.13 -40.21
C LEU A 158 3.18 24.57 -40.69
N GLY A 159 2.89 25.50 -39.77
CA GLY A 159 2.76 26.92 -40.10
C GLY A 159 4.03 27.50 -40.72
N TYR A 160 5.20 27.21 -40.13
CA TYR A 160 6.50 27.62 -40.68
C TYR A 160 6.83 26.93 -42.01
N ALA A 161 6.46 25.66 -42.19
CA ALA A 161 6.59 24.95 -43.45
C ALA A 161 5.83 25.65 -44.59
N HIS A 162 4.57 26.04 -44.34
CA HIS A 162 3.77 26.79 -45.31
C HIS A 162 4.34 28.18 -45.56
N LEU A 163 4.78 28.89 -44.51
CA LEU A 163 5.39 30.21 -44.64
C LEU A 163 6.69 30.16 -45.46
N ALA A 164 7.52 29.14 -45.27
CA ALA A 164 8.74 28.94 -46.04
C ALA A 164 8.46 28.79 -47.53
N VAL A 165 7.53 27.91 -47.90
CA VAL A 165 7.12 27.70 -49.30
C VAL A 165 6.45 28.94 -49.88
N ALA A 166 5.56 29.59 -49.13
CA ALA A 166 4.89 30.82 -49.56
C ALA A 166 5.89 31.96 -49.79
N SER A 167 6.90 32.08 -48.94
CA SER A 167 7.96 33.09 -49.10
C SER A 167 8.80 32.83 -50.37
N TYR A 168 9.15 31.57 -50.64
CA TYR A 168 9.89 31.19 -51.85
C TYR A 168 9.07 31.43 -53.12
N LEU A 169 7.78 31.06 -53.11
CA LEU A 169 6.87 31.36 -54.22
C LEU A 169 6.69 32.87 -54.42
N GLY A 170 6.60 33.64 -53.34
CA GLY A 170 6.54 35.11 -53.39
C GLY A 170 7.79 35.72 -54.04
N MET A 171 8.97 35.19 -53.71
CA MET A 171 10.22 35.57 -54.37
C MET A 171 10.19 35.25 -55.87
N LEU A 172 9.75 34.04 -56.25
CA LEU A 172 9.64 33.67 -57.67
C LEU A 172 8.65 34.57 -58.43
N LEU A 173 7.50 34.87 -57.82
CA LEU A 173 6.51 35.80 -58.40
C LEU A 173 7.10 37.20 -58.59
N TYR A 174 7.88 37.67 -57.63
CA TYR A 174 8.59 38.95 -57.75
C TYR A 174 9.60 38.94 -58.90
N ILE A 175 10.43 37.89 -59.03
CA ILE A 175 11.40 37.78 -60.12
C ILE A 175 10.69 37.68 -61.49
N TRP A 176 9.60 36.93 -61.56
CA TRP A 176 8.81 36.77 -62.78
C TRP A 176 8.16 38.09 -63.22
N TYR A 177 7.45 38.76 -62.30
CA TYR A 177 6.69 39.96 -62.61
C TYR A 177 7.55 41.23 -62.66
N GLY A 178 8.47 41.38 -61.70
CA GLY A 178 9.30 42.57 -61.53
C GLY A 178 10.52 42.58 -62.45
N GLU A 179 11.25 41.46 -62.56
CA GLU A 179 12.47 41.37 -63.36
C GLU A 179 12.24 40.78 -64.76
N GLN A 180 11.01 40.33 -65.05
CA GLN A 180 10.63 39.74 -66.34
C GLN A 180 11.49 38.53 -66.74
N ARG A 181 12.01 37.78 -65.75
CA ARG A 181 12.81 36.57 -65.98
C ARG A 181 11.92 35.32 -66.06
N PRO A 182 12.19 34.38 -66.99
CA PRO A 182 11.45 33.12 -67.07
C PRO A 182 11.89 32.17 -65.94
N VAL A 183 11.22 32.26 -64.80
CA VAL A 183 11.54 31.45 -63.60
C VAL A 183 10.67 30.21 -63.43
N PHE A 184 9.51 30.15 -64.09
CA PHE A 184 8.60 29.00 -64.00
C PHE A 184 8.99 27.91 -65.02
N GLY A 185 9.92 27.04 -64.60
CA GLY A 185 10.32 25.85 -65.35
C GLY A 185 10.21 24.56 -64.52
N PRO A 186 10.45 23.39 -65.13
CA PRO A 186 10.39 22.11 -64.44
C PRO A 186 11.30 22.03 -63.21
N ALA A 187 12.53 22.56 -63.30
CA ALA A 187 13.49 22.57 -62.20
C ALA A 187 12.98 23.36 -60.98
N THR A 188 12.38 24.53 -61.21
CA THR A 188 11.83 25.38 -60.13
C THR A 188 10.67 24.69 -59.41
N TRP A 189 9.79 24.02 -60.16
CA TRP A 189 8.72 23.22 -59.56
C TRP A 189 9.25 22.03 -58.77
N THR A 190 10.34 21.39 -59.23
CA THR A 190 11.02 20.34 -58.45
C THR A 190 11.57 20.89 -57.13
N ILE A 191 12.16 22.10 -57.13
CA ILE A 191 12.65 22.75 -55.90
C ILE A 191 11.49 23.07 -54.94
N VAL A 192 10.41 23.69 -55.43
CA VAL A 192 9.21 23.99 -54.62
C VAL A 192 8.64 22.71 -54.00
N LEU A 193 8.51 21.66 -54.80
CA LEU A 193 8.03 20.35 -54.33
C LEU A 193 8.98 19.74 -53.29
N CYS A 194 10.29 19.85 -53.49
CA CYS A 194 11.29 19.36 -52.53
C CYS A 194 11.19 20.09 -51.19
N ILE A 195 11.14 21.43 -51.19
CA ILE A 195 10.98 22.23 -49.97
C ILE A 195 9.69 21.83 -49.25
N TYR A 196 8.57 21.74 -49.99
CA TYR A 196 7.29 21.41 -49.39
C TYR A 196 7.26 19.98 -48.83
N ALA A 197 7.73 18.99 -49.59
CA ALA A 197 7.73 17.59 -49.18
C ALA A 197 8.61 17.35 -47.95
N THR A 198 9.82 17.92 -47.91
CA THR A 198 10.73 17.78 -46.76
C THR A 198 10.18 18.50 -45.53
N ASN A 199 9.62 19.70 -45.67
CA ASN A 199 9.02 20.42 -44.55
C ASN A 199 7.74 19.76 -44.04
N LEU A 200 6.95 19.13 -44.92
CA LEU A 200 5.81 18.31 -44.53
C LEU A 200 6.27 17.07 -43.75
N TYR A 201 7.33 16.39 -44.20
CA TYR A 201 7.93 15.29 -43.46
C TYR A 201 8.40 15.72 -42.06
N LEU A 202 9.13 16.84 -41.96
CA LEU A 202 9.54 17.42 -40.67
C LEU A 202 8.33 17.69 -39.76
N SER A 203 7.27 18.26 -40.32
CA SER A 203 6.02 18.48 -39.57
C SER A 203 5.43 17.17 -39.05
N LEU A 204 5.40 16.11 -39.87
CA LEU A 204 4.92 14.79 -39.44
C LEU A 204 5.79 14.18 -38.33
N THR A 205 7.11 14.35 -38.39
CA THR A 205 8.00 13.90 -37.30
C THR A 205 7.74 14.65 -36.00
N ALA A 206 7.51 15.97 -36.06
CA ALA A 206 7.13 16.77 -34.89
C ALA A 206 5.82 16.28 -34.27
N ARG A 207 4.84 15.88 -35.09
CA ARG A 207 3.57 15.27 -34.61
C ARG A 207 3.81 13.97 -33.84
N ALA A 208 4.69 13.10 -34.33
CA ALA A 208 5.03 11.85 -33.66
C ALA A 208 5.67 12.10 -32.28
N ILE A 209 6.62 13.06 -32.22
CA ILE A 209 7.27 13.47 -30.98
C ILE A 209 6.27 14.08 -30.00
N GLU A 210 5.35 14.93 -30.47
CA GLU A 210 4.31 15.54 -29.64
C GLU A 210 3.37 14.50 -29.01
N ASN A 211 2.95 13.49 -29.78
CA ASN A 211 2.14 12.38 -29.29
C ASN A 211 2.88 11.56 -28.22
N LEU A 212 4.16 11.23 -28.44
CA LEU A 212 4.98 10.53 -27.44
C LEU A 212 5.10 11.34 -26.14
N ARG A 213 5.37 12.64 -26.25
CA ARG A 213 5.42 13.57 -25.10
C ARG A 213 4.06 13.68 -24.40
N ALA A 214 2.94 13.58 -25.12
CA ALA A 214 1.60 13.61 -24.54
C ALA A 214 1.30 12.34 -23.74
N SER A 215 1.58 11.16 -24.30
CA SER A 215 1.40 9.87 -23.61
C SER A 215 2.30 9.75 -22.37
N ALA A 216 3.56 10.16 -22.46
CA ALA A 216 4.47 10.19 -21.31
C ALA A 216 3.94 11.09 -20.17
N ARG A 217 3.41 12.28 -20.50
CA ARG A 217 2.78 13.19 -19.54
C ARG A 217 1.53 12.60 -18.90
N ALA A 218 0.69 11.91 -19.67
CA ALA A 218 -0.50 11.24 -19.15
C ALA A 218 -0.11 10.12 -18.18
N ALA A 219 0.86 9.28 -18.55
CA ALA A 219 1.37 8.22 -17.68
C ALA A 219 1.92 8.77 -16.36
N MET A 220 2.76 9.82 -16.41
CA MET A 220 3.31 10.44 -15.21
C MET A 220 2.22 11.02 -14.28
N ARG A 221 1.14 11.57 -14.82
CA ARG A 221 0.01 12.05 -14.00
C ARG A 221 -0.66 10.91 -13.24
N VAL A 222 -0.92 9.79 -13.92
CA VAL A 222 -1.52 8.60 -13.29
C VAL A 222 -0.61 8.04 -12.20
N THR A 223 0.70 7.93 -12.48
CA THR A 223 1.68 7.50 -11.48
C THR A 223 1.68 8.43 -10.26
N ARG A 224 1.67 9.76 -10.47
CA ARG A 224 1.60 10.74 -9.37
C ARG A 224 0.34 10.57 -8.52
N THR A 225 -0.83 10.43 -9.14
CA THR A 225 -2.09 10.26 -8.40
C THR A 225 -2.12 8.93 -7.63
N CYS A 226 -1.57 7.86 -8.20
CA CYS A 226 -1.49 6.56 -7.55
C CYS A 226 -0.57 6.60 -6.32
N LEU A 227 0.59 7.26 -6.41
CA LEU A 227 1.52 7.41 -5.29
C LEU A 227 0.86 8.14 -4.11
N VAL A 228 0.18 9.26 -4.36
CA VAL A 228 -0.54 10.01 -3.31
C VAL A 228 -1.63 9.16 -2.65
N GLN A 229 -2.36 8.36 -3.44
CA GLN A 229 -3.42 7.51 -2.90
C GLN A 229 -2.88 6.32 -2.09
N LEU A 230 -1.75 5.74 -2.48
CA LEU A 230 -1.07 4.68 -1.72
C LEU A 230 -0.58 5.20 -0.37
N ASP A 231 -0.02 6.41 -0.32
CA ASP A 231 0.44 7.03 0.93
C ASP A 231 -0.73 7.26 1.90
N ALA A 232 -1.84 7.80 1.41
CA ALA A 232 -3.06 7.97 2.21
C ALA A 232 -3.61 6.65 2.76
N GLN A 233 -3.61 5.58 1.95
CA GLN A 233 -4.03 4.25 2.42
C GLN A 233 -3.09 3.67 3.47
N ALA A 234 -1.78 3.87 3.32
CA ALA A 234 -0.79 3.40 4.29
C ALA A 234 -0.99 4.09 5.66
N GLN A 235 -1.20 5.40 5.66
CA GLN A 235 -1.49 6.17 6.88
C GLN A 235 -2.76 5.66 7.57
N GLN A 236 -3.85 5.48 6.81
CA GLN A 236 -5.10 4.98 7.37
C GLN A 236 -4.97 3.57 7.97
N LEU A 237 -4.23 2.67 7.31
CA LEU A 237 -3.95 1.34 7.84
C LEU A 237 -3.16 1.40 9.15
N GLN A 238 -2.21 2.31 9.26
CA GLN A 238 -1.42 2.50 10.47
C GLN A 238 -2.27 3.02 11.63
N GLU A 239 -3.12 4.02 11.40
CA GLU A 239 -4.06 4.53 12.41
C GLU A 239 -5.01 3.43 12.92
N HIS A 240 -5.56 2.62 12.00
CA HIS A 240 -6.40 1.49 12.40
C HIS A 240 -5.63 0.43 13.20
N ALA A 241 -4.38 0.13 12.83
CA ALA A 241 -3.55 -0.81 13.57
C ALA A 241 -3.27 -0.31 15.01
N GLU A 242 -3.00 0.98 15.18
CA GLU A 242 -2.80 1.60 16.50
C GLU A 242 -4.08 1.57 17.35
N GLN A 243 -5.24 1.89 16.76
CA GLN A 243 -6.53 1.81 17.44
C GLN A 243 -6.85 0.37 17.88
N LEU A 244 -6.60 -0.61 17.02
CA LEU A 244 -6.81 -2.03 17.33
C LEU A 244 -5.87 -2.50 18.44
N ALA A 245 -4.60 -2.09 18.41
CA ALA A 245 -3.64 -2.41 19.46
C ALA A 245 -4.09 -1.84 20.81
N LEU A 246 -4.52 -0.58 20.84
CA LEU A 246 -5.01 0.06 22.06
C LEU A 246 -6.30 -0.59 22.59
N ALA A 247 -7.24 -0.94 21.70
CA ALA A 247 -8.45 -1.65 22.08
C ALA A 247 -8.16 -3.04 22.67
N ARG A 248 -7.22 -3.78 22.06
CA ARG A 248 -6.74 -5.08 22.58
C ARG A 248 -6.13 -4.90 23.97
N ASP A 249 -5.22 -3.95 24.14
CA ASP A 249 -4.50 -3.76 25.40
C ASP A 249 -5.45 -3.38 26.54
N ASN A 250 -6.47 -2.56 26.25
CA ASN A 250 -7.54 -2.24 27.20
C ASN A 250 -8.38 -3.46 27.57
N ALA A 251 -8.75 -4.29 26.58
CA ALA A 251 -9.50 -5.52 26.83
C ALA A 251 -8.70 -6.50 27.69
N GLU A 252 -7.41 -6.68 27.40
CA GLU A 252 -6.51 -7.51 28.22
C GLU A 252 -6.33 -6.97 29.63
N ALA A 253 -6.17 -5.65 29.80
CA ALA A 253 -6.06 -5.02 31.11
C ALA A 253 -7.34 -5.21 31.94
N ALA A 254 -8.51 -5.03 31.34
CA ALA A 254 -9.80 -5.27 31.99
C ALA A 254 -9.95 -6.74 32.41
N ASN A 255 -9.52 -7.68 31.56
CA ASN A 255 -9.61 -9.10 31.87
C ASN A 255 -8.68 -9.50 33.03
N ARG A 256 -7.44 -8.97 33.03
CA ARG A 256 -6.50 -9.15 34.16
C ARG A 256 -7.07 -8.60 35.46
N ALA A 257 -7.63 -7.40 35.44
CA ALA A 257 -8.25 -6.78 36.62
C ALA A 257 -9.45 -7.60 37.13
N LYS A 258 -10.29 -8.14 36.24
CA LYS A 258 -11.40 -9.03 36.58
C LYS A 258 -10.91 -10.29 37.30
N SER A 259 -9.87 -10.94 36.76
CA SER A 259 -9.29 -12.14 37.37
C SER A 259 -8.64 -11.86 38.73
N GLU A 260 -7.89 -10.77 38.87
CA GLU A 260 -7.27 -10.38 40.15
C GLU A 260 -8.33 -10.05 41.20
N PHE A 261 -9.38 -9.32 40.82
CA PHE A 261 -10.51 -9.03 41.71
C PHE A 261 -11.20 -10.30 42.21
N LEU A 262 -11.51 -11.25 41.32
CA LEU A 262 -12.16 -12.50 41.70
C LEU A 262 -11.26 -13.37 42.58
N ALA A 263 -9.97 -13.45 42.28
CA ALA A 263 -9.01 -14.19 43.11
C ALA A 263 -8.93 -13.62 44.54
N ASN A 264 -8.84 -12.29 44.66
CA ASN A 264 -8.77 -11.62 45.95
C ASN A 264 -10.07 -11.80 46.76
N VAL A 265 -11.23 -11.51 46.15
CA VAL A 265 -12.53 -11.64 46.82
C VAL A 265 -12.75 -13.05 47.32
N SER A 266 -12.36 -14.07 46.56
CA SER A 266 -12.60 -15.43 47.00
C SER A 266 -11.74 -15.87 48.18
N HIS A 267 -10.50 -15.38 48.31
CA HIS A 267 -9.70 -15.65 49.51
C HIS A 267 -10.35 -15.02 50.77
N GLU A 268 -10.95 -13.85 50.59
CA GLU A 268 -11.72 -13.14 51.62
C GLU A 268 -13.07 -13.80 51.94
N LEU A 269 -13.67 -14.54 51.00
CA LEU A 269 -14.88 -15.33 51.23
C LEU A 269 -14.60 -16.72 51.82
N LEU A 270 -13.49 -17.36 51.42
CA LEU A 270 -13.09 -18.69 51.88
C LEU A 270 -12.81 -18.71 53.39
N THR A 271 -12.12 -17.68 53.89
CA THR A 271 -11.71 -17.59 55.30
C THR A 271 -12.90 -17.61 56.28
N PRO A 272 -13.92 -16.72 56.16
CA PRO A 272 -15.08 -16.76 57.04
C PRO A 272 -15.92 -18.02 56.83
N MET A 273 -16.04 -18.52 55.59
CA MET A 273 -16.81 -19.74 55.32
C MET A 273 -16.19 -20.98 55.96
N ASN A 274 -14.86 -21.15 55.87
CA ASN A 274 -14.17 -22.23 56.56
C ASN A 274 -14.31 -22.12 58.09
N GLY A 275 -14.38 -20.89 58.62
CA GLY A 275 -14.70 -20.63 60.02
C GLY A 275 -16.11 -21.09 60.40
N ILE A 276 -17.12 -20.80 59.58
CA ILE A 276 -18.51 -21.25 59.79
C ILE A 276 -18.59 -22.79 59.76
N VAL A 277 -17.97 -23.43 58.76
CA VAL A 277 -17.93 -24.89 58.67
C VAL A 277 -17.23 -25.49 59.90
N GLY A 278 -16.03 -25.02 60.23
CA GLY A 278 -15.27 -25.54 61.37
C GLY A 278 -15.97 -25.36 62.70
N MET A 279 -16.62 -24.21 62.94
CA MET A 279 -17.41 -24.00 64.16
C MET A 279 -18.67 -24.87 64.18
N THR A 280 -19.29 -25.10 63.03
CA THR A 280 -20.45 -26.01 62.93
C THR A 280 -20.03 -27.45 63.22
N ASP A 281 -18.89 -27.90 62.70
CA ASP A 281 -18.31 -29.23 62.93
C ASP A 281 -17.99 -29.45 64.42
N LEU A 282 -17.34 -28.47 65.05
CA LEU A 282 -17.03 -28.51 66.48
C LEU A 282 -18.30 -28.55 67.33
N THR A 283 -19.34 -27.80 66.94
CA THR A 283 -20.61 -27.76 67.68
C THR A 283 -21.38 -29.08 67.51
N LEU A 284 -21.39 -29.67 66.31
CA LEU A 284 -21.98 -30.98 66.03
C LEU A 284 -21.34 -32.12 66.84
N ALA A 285 -20.08 -31.95 67.26
CA ALA A 285 -19.38 -32.90 68.13
C ALA A 285 -19.75 -32.80 69.63
N THR A 286 -20.60 -31.83 70.00
CA THR A 286 -21.05 -31.63 71.40
C THR A 286 -22.41 -32.29 71.67
N PRO A 287 -22.85 -32.42 72.95
CA PRO A 287 -24.18 -32.91 73.27
C PRO A 287 -25.26 -31.92 72.79
N LEU A 288 -26.13 -32.37 71.87
CA LEU A 288 -27.18 -31.55 71.25
C LEU A 288 -28.55 -32.23 71.35
N THR A 289 -29.61 -31.45 71.35
CA THR A 289 -30.96 -32.00 71.11
C THR A 289 -31.12 -32.39 69.64
N ALA A 290 -32.07 -33.30 69.35
CA ALA A 290 -32.32 -33.75 67.98
C ALA A 290 -32.65 -32.59 67.01
N GLU A 291 -33.37 -31.57 67.49
CA GLU A 291 -33.71 -30.38 66.70
C GLU A 291 -32.48 -29.51 66.40
N GLN A 292 -31.62 -29.28 67.41
CA GLN A 292 -30.36 -28.54 67.24
C GLN A 292 -29.40 -29.24 66.27
N GLN A 293 -29.29 -30.57 66.36
CA GLN A 293 -28.47 -31.35 65.45
C GLN A 293 -28.97 -31.25 64.01
N ASN A 294 -30.30 -31.29 63.79
CA ASN A 294 -30.89 -31.16 62.46
C ASN A 294 -30.64 -29.76 61.85
N HIS A 295 -30.76 -28.70 62.66
CA HIS A 295 -30.45 -27.33 62.23
C HIS A 295 -28.96 -27.16 61.86
N LEU A 296 -28.04 -27.63 62.71
CA LEU A 296 -26.60 -27.52 62.45
C LEU A 296 -26.16 -28.36 61.25
N THR A 297 -26.75 -29.55 61.05
CA THR A 297 -26.50 -30.38 59.86
C THR A 297 -26.95 -29.66 58.58
N THR A 298 -28.08 -28.95 58.65
CA THR A 298 -28.55 -28.12 57.54
C THR A 298 -27.57 -26.98 57.24
N VAL A 299 -27.12 -26.25 58.27
CA VAL A 299 -26.12 -25.18 58.13
C VAL A 299 -24.82 -25.70 57.51
N GLN A 300 -24.31 -26.84 58.00
CA GLN A 300 -23.10 -27.48 57.48
C GLN A 300 -23.25 -27.83 55.99
N THR A 301 -24.38 -28.44 55.63
CA THR A 301 -24.65 -28.86 54.24
C THR A 301 -24.73 -27.64 53.31
N SER A 302 -25.42 -26.58 53.73
CA SER A 302 -25.51 -25.33 52.96
C SER A 302 -24.17 -24.61 52.85
N ALA A 303 -23.38 -24.55 53.93
CA ALA A 303 -22.07 -23.92 53.94
C ALA A 303 -21.08 -24.64 53.01
N THR A 304 -21.09 -25.98 53.03
CA THR A 304 -20.26 -26.82 52.15
C THR A 304 -20.66 -26.66 50.69
N ALA A 305 -21.96 -26.59 50.39
CA ALA A 305 -22.44 -26.33 49.03
C ALA A 305 -22.03 -24.94 48.52
N LEU A 306 -22.11 -23.91 49.37
CA LEU A 306 -21.71 -22.55 49.02
C LEU A 306 -20.19 -22.45 48.75
N LEU A 307 -19.37 -23.13 49.57
CA LEU A 307 -17.92 -23.23 49.35
C LEU A 307 -17.60 -23.89 48.01
N GLY A 308 -18.32 -24.95 47.64
CA GLY A 308 -18.21 -25.60 46.34
C GLY A 308 -18.48 -24.61 45.19
N LEU A 309 -19.60 -23.90 45.25
CA LEU A 309 -19.98 -22.90 44.23
C LEU A 309 -18.95 -21.76 44.08
N ILE A 310 -18.42 -21.25 45.20
CA ILE A 310 -17.39 -20.20 45.18
C ILE A 310 -16.12 -20.72 44.52
N LYS A 311 -15.72 -21.96 44.82
CA LYS A 311 -14.54 -22.61 44.23
C LYS A 311 -14.72 -22.84 42.74
N ASP A 312 -15.89 -23.30 42.30
CA ASP A 312 -16.18 -23.52 40.88
C ASP A 312 -16.18 -22.20 40.08
N LEU A 313 -16.72 -21.12 40.66
CA LEU A 313 -16.70 -19.79 40.03
C LEU A 313 -15.26 -19.27 39.83
N LEU A 314 -14.38 -19.53 40.81
CA LEU A 314 -12.96 -19.20 40.71
C LEU A 314 -12.22 -20.02 39.67
N ASP A 315 -12.44 -21.33 39.67
CA ASP A 315 -11.84 -22.23 38.69
C ASP A 315 -12.25 -21.80 37.27
N PHE A 316 -13.53 -21.43 37.07
CA PHE A 316 -14.02 -20.86 35.81
C PHE A 316 -13.30 -19.55 35.43
N SER A 317 -13.15 -18.61 36.36
CA SER A 317 -12.44 -17.35 36.09
C SER A 317 -10.96 -17.55 35.75
N SER A 318 -10.33 -18.55 36.37
CA SER A 318 -8.93 -18.92 36.11
C SER A 318 -8.77 -19.62 34.75
N LEU A 319 -9.78 -20.38 34.32
CA LEU A 319 -9.85 -20.98 32.98
C LEU A 319 -10.05 -19.92 31.89
N GLU A 320 -10.99 -18.98 32.08
CA GLU A 320 -11.31 -17.91 31.11
C GLU A 320 -10.10 -16.98 30.84
N SER A 321 -9.24 -16.80 31.84
CA SER A 321 -8.02 -15.99 31.75
C SER A 321 -6.78 -16.76 31.27
N GLY A 322 -6.90 -18.07 31.00
CA GLY A 322 -5.78 -18.92 30.59
C GLY A 322 -4.72 -19.17 31.68
N GLY A 323 -5.05 -18.85 32.94
CA GLY A 323 -4.14 -19.00 34.08
C GLY A 323 -4.07 -20.42 34.65
N LEU A 324 -4.93 -21.34 34.21
CA LEU A 324 -4.96 -22.71 34.71
C LEU A 324 -3.67 -23.46 34.36
N ARG A 325 -2.86 -23.78 35.37
CA ARG A 325 -1.70 -24.67 35.25
C ARG A 325 -2.05 -26.04 35.82
N LEU A 326 -1.95 -27.06 34.98
CA LEU A 326 -2.10 -28.46 35.42
C LEU A 326 -0.87 -28.88 36.21
N VAL A 327 -1.07 -29.49 37.37
CA VAL A 327 0.01 -30.04 38.19
C VAL A 327 0.30 -31.46 37.72
N ARG A 328 1.51 -31.74 37.22
CA ARG A 328 1.93 -33.10 36.89
C ARG A 328 2.54 -33.77 38.11
N ALA A 329 1.90 -34.82 38.60
CA ALA A 329 2.43 -35.66 39.67
C ALA A 329 2.16 -37.14 39.36
N PRO A 330 3.03 -38.07 39.80
CA PRO A 330 2.77 -39.49 39.67
C PRO A 330 1.64 -39.92 40.61
N PHE A 331 0.67 -40.69 40.12
CA PHE A 331 -0.45 -41.19 40.89
C PHE A 331 -0.88 -42.60 40.46
N VAL A 332 -1.46 -43.35 41.40
CA VAL A 332 -2.03 -44.68 41.14
C VAL A 332 -3.51 -44.55 40.80
N ILE A 333 -3.86 -44.67 39.52
CA ILE A 333 -5.20 -44.32 39.03
C ILE A 333 -6.31 -45.16 39.66
N ARG A 334 -6.10 -46.46 39.83
CA ARG A 334 -7.13 -47.36 40.40
C ARG A 334 -7.49 -46.97 41.84
N THR A 335 -6.47 -46.70 42.66
CA THR A 335 -6.66 -46.28 44.05
C THR A 335 -7.37 -44.92 44.12
N GLN A 336 -6.95 -43.97 43.29
CA GLN A 336 -7.49 -42.61 43.29
C GLN A 336 -8.93 -42.55 42.80
N LEU A 337 -9.26 -43.27 41.73
CA LEU A 337 -10.63 -43.34 41.21
C LEU A 337 -11.56 -44.12 42.14
N ALA A 338 -11.12 -45.23 42.72
CA ALA A 338 -11.92 -45.97 43.69
C ALA A 338 -12.29 -45.10 44.90
N ALA A 339 -11.32 -44.39 45.48
CA ALA A 339 -11.57 -43.44 46.56
C ALA A 339 -12.52 -42.31 46.17
N THR A 340 -12.51 -41.92 44.89
CA THR A 340 -13.41 -40.88 44.37
C THR A 340 -14.82 -41.40 44.19
N PHE A 341 -15.01 -42.63 43.68
CA PHE A 341 -16.33 -43.18 43.35
C PHE A 341 -17.09 -43.71 44.55
N GLU A 342 -16.40 -44.26 45.57
CA GLU A 342 -17.02 -44.90 46.73
C GLU A 342 -18.11 -44.05 47.42
N PRO A 343 -17.89 -42.75 47.73
CA PRO A 343 -18.92 -41.92 48.35
C PRO A 343 -20.15 -41.72 47.47
N PHE A 344 -19.97 -41.61 46.14
CA PHE A 344 -21.07 -41.45 45.19
C PHE A 344 -21.89 -42.73 45.05
N ILE A 345 -21.24 -43.89 45.10
CA ILE A 345 -21.91 -45.19 45.09
C ILE A 345 -22.82 -45.31 46.32
N GLN A 346 -22.32 -44.97 47.51
CA GLN A 346 -23.14 -44.99 48.72
C GLN A 346 -24.32 -44.01 48.63
N ARG A 347 -24.09 -42.81 48.10
CA ARG A 347 -25.16 -41.80 47.93
C ARG A 347 -26.21 -42.23 46.91
N ALA A 348 -25.81 -42.87 45.82
CA ALA A 348 -26.71 -43.44 44.82
C ALA A 348 -27.54 -44.59 45.41
N GLN A 349 -26.91 -45.50 46.17
CA GLN A 349 -27.60 -46.59 46.87
C GLN A 349 -28.62 -46.09 47.90
N ALA A 350 -28.27 -45.04 48.66
CA ALA A 350 -29.19 -44.39 49.58
C ALA A 350 -30.41 -43.78 48.87
N LYS A 351 -30.26 -43.39 47.60
CA LYS A 351 -31.35 -42.92 46.71
C LYS A 351 -32.09 -44.08 46.02
N GLY A 352 -31.69 -45.34 46.24
CA GLY A 352 -32.27 -46.52 45.59
C GLY A 352 -31.79 -46.77 44.16
N LEU A 353 -30.70 -46.14 43.73
CA LEU A 353 -30.09 -46.33 42.41
C LEU A 353 -28.98 -47.38 42.46
N SER A 354 -28.86 -48.18 41.40
CA SER A 354 -27.67 -49.01 41.18
C SER A 354 -26.51 -48.15 40.68
N CYS A 355 -25.32 -48.29 41.27
CA CYS A 355 -24.13 -47.55 40.83
C CYS A 355 -22.91 -48.46 40.82
N THR A 356 -22.26 -48.58 39.66
CA THR A 356 -21.08 -49.43 39.49
C THR A 356 -20.01 -48.73 38.65
N TYR A 357 -18.76 -49.15 38.81
CA TYR A 357 -17.66 -48.66 37.98
C TYR A 357 -16.79 -49.80 37.47
N ILE A 358 -16.21 -49.61 36.29
CA ILE A 358 -15.35 -50.57 35.59
C ILE A 358 -14.11 -49.81 35.11
N ILE A 359 -12.94 -50.24 35.56
CA ILE A 359 -11.65 -49.73 35.05
C ILE A 359 -10.99 -50.86 34.26
N SER A 360 -10.89 -50.69 32.95
CA SER A 360 -10.33 -51.71 32.04
C SER A 360 -8.97 -52.21 32.54
N PRO A 361 -8.66 -53.53 32.45
CA PRO A 361 -7.36 -54.07 32.81
C PRO A 361 -6.21 -53.43 32.02
N ASP A 362 -6.47 -52.91 30.83
CA ASP A 362 -5.47 -52.29 29.95
C ASP A 362 -4.98 -50.92 30.44
N VAL A 363 -5.69 -50.31 31.41
CA VAL A 363 -5.31 -49.03 32.00
C VAL A 363 -4.05 -49.20 32.86
N PRO A 364 -2.94 -48.49 32.55
CA PRO A 364 -1.72 -48.55 33.36
C PRO A 364 -1.99 -48.11 34.80
N SER A 365 -1.36 -48.79 35.77
CA SER A 365 -1.64 -48.53 37.18
C SER A 365 -1.03 -47.23 37.70
N LEU A 366 0.14 -46.83 37.18
CA LEU A 366 0.85 -45.61 37.56
C LEU A 366 0.85 -44.65 36.37
N LEU A 367 0.36 -43.44 36.58
CA LEU A 367 0.27 -42.38 35.57
C LEU A 367 0.87 -41.08 36.12
N GLU A 368 1.26 -40.17 35.25
CA GLU A 368 1.69 -38.82 35.62
C GLU A 368 0.70 -37.79 35.06
N GLY A 369 0.17 -36.93 35.93
CA GLY A 369 -0.83 -35.93 35.54
C GLY A 369 -1.49 -35.26 36.73
N ASP A 370 -2.54 -34.48 36.47
CA ASP A 370 -3.30 -33.76 37.49
C ASP A 370 -4.51 -34.60 37.92
N VAL A 371 -4.29 -35.47 38.90
CA VAL A 371 -5.34 -36.38 39.41
C VAL A 371 -6.48 -35.60 40.06
N THR A 372 -6.21 -34.47 40.71
CA THR A 372 -7.25 -33.68 41.38
C THR A 372 -8.24 -33.10 40.39
N ARG A 373 -7.77 -32.61 39.24
CA ARG A 373 -8.64 -32.13 38.17
C ARG A 373 -9.43 -33.27 37.52
N LEU A 374 -8.81 -34.43 37.31
CA LEU A 374 -9.51 -35.62 36.80
C LEU A 374 -10.65 -36.04 37.75
N GLN A 375 -10.37 -36.10 39.06
CA GLN A 375 -11.36 -36.44 40.08
C GLN A 375 -12.50 -35.44 40.10
N GLN A 376 -12.21 -34.14 39.98
CA GLN A 376 -13.22 -33.08 39.94
C GLN A 376 -14.16 -33.23 38.74
N VAL A 377 -13.62 -33.47 37.54
CA VAL A 377 -14.43 -33.69 36.33
C VAL A 377 -15.36 -34.89 36.52
N LEU A 378 -14.83 -36.02 36.98
CA LEU A 378 -15.62 -37.24 37.19
C LEU A 378 -16.66 -37.09 38.31
N ALA A 379 -16.30 -36.40 39.40
CA ALA A 379 -17.21 -36.09 40.49
C ALA A 379 -18.39 -35.23 40.01
N HIS A 380 -18.16 -34.20 39.19
CA HIS A 380 -19.23 -33.37 38.63
C HIS A 380 -20.16 -34.16 37.71
N LEU A 381 -19.61 -35.04 36.87
CA LEU A 381 -20.42 -35.91 36.02
C LEU A 381 -21.27 -36.90 36.84
N LEU A 382 -20.68 -37.48 37.89
CA LEU A 382 -21.39 -38.40 38.81
C LEU A 382 -22.46 -37.69 39.64
N ASP A 383 -22.18 -36.48 40.14
CA ASP A 383 -23.16 -35.66 40.84
C ASP A 383 -24.37 -35.37 39.97
N ASN A 384 -24.14 -35.00 38.70
CA ASN A 384 -25.21 -34.78 37.73
C ASN A 384 -25.99 -36.07 37.45
N ALA A 385 -25.31 -37.18 37.18
CA ALA A 385 -25.95 -38.47 36.93
C ALA A 385 -26.89 -38.87 38.10
N ILE A 386 -26.41 -38.77 39.35
CA ILE A 386 -27.21 -39.09 40.55
C ILE A 386 -28.37 -38.12 40.71
N LYS A 387 -28.16 -36.83 40.43
CA LYS A 387 -29.20 -35.81 40.56
C LYS A 387 -30.37 -36.07 39.60
N PHE A 388 -30.08 -36.36 38.33
CA PHE A 388 -31.08 -36.46 37.26
C PHE A 388 -31.63 -37.87 37.00
N THR A 389 -31.10 -38.88 37.68
CA THR A 389 -31.64 -40.24 37.65
C THR A 389 -32.58 -40.46 38.83
N GLU A 390 -33.85 -40.75 38.57
CA GLU A 390 -34.82 -41.10 39.61
C GLU A 390 -34.89 -42.61 39.87
N GLN A 391 -34.78 -43.43 38.81
CA GLN A 391 -34.82 -44.88 38.87
C GLN A 391 -33.83 -45.49 37.87
N GLY A 392 -33.34 -46.71 38.16
CA GLY A 392 -32.40 -47.44 37.32
C GLY A 392 -30.97 -47.41 37.87
N GLY A 393 -30.01 -46.90 37.08
CA GLY A 393 -28.62 -46.97 37.48
C GLY A 393 -27.63 -46.10 36.72
N ILE A 394 -26.42 -46.08 37.27
CA ILE A 394 -25.30 -45.28 36.79
C ILE A 394 -24.09 -46.21 36.65
N VAL A 395 -23.47 -46.20 35.47
CA VAL A 395 -22.28 -47.00 35.17
C VAL A 395 -21.13 -46.08 34.78
N VAL A 396 -20.01 -46.21 35.47
CA VAL A 396 -18.77 -45.50 35.13
C VAL A 396 -17.81 -46.46 34.46
N THR A 397 -17.30 -46.11 33.28
CA THR A 397 -16.32 -46.93 32.55
C THR A 397 -15.08 -46.11 32.25
N VAL A 398 -13.90 -46.65 32.54
CA VAL A 398 -12.61 -46.05 32.19
C VAL A 398 -11.82 -47.03 31.32
N THR A 399 -11.59 -46.65 30.07
CA THR A 399 -10.82 -47.44 29.08
C THR A 399 -9.62 -46.66 28.56
N VAL A 400 -8.69 -47.38 27.93
CA VAL A 400 -7.65 -46.75 27.10
C VAL A 400 -8.25 -46.53 25.71
N ASP A 401 -8.10 -45.31 25.19
CA ASP A 401 -8.47 -44.97 23.81
C ASP A 401 -7.27 -45.08 22.87
N THR A 402 -6.17 -44.42 23.24
CA THR A 402 -4.90 -44.48 22.52
C THR A 402 -3.72 -44.56 23.48
N GLN A 403 -2.65 -45.22 23.06
CA GLN A 403 -1.42 -45.34 23.81
C GLN A 403 -0.23 -45.18 22.86
N GLU A 404 0.53 -44.10 23.00
CA GLU A 404 1.61 -43.74 22.09
C GLU A 404 2.82 -43.18 22.85
N ALA A 405 4.03 -43.67 22.54
CA ALA A 405 5.30 -43.04 22.91
C ALA A 405 5.44 -42.57 24.37
N GLY A 406 4.88 -43.30 25.34
CA GLY A 406 4.95 -42.98 26.78
C GLY A 406 3.77 -42.19 27.33
N ASP A 407 2.85 -41.74 26.47
CA ASP A 407 1.58 -41.11 26.83
C ASP A 407 0.40 -42.09 26.65
N VAL A 408 -0.64 -41.93 27.46
CA VAL A 408 -1.89 -42.70 27.38
C VAL A 408 -3.09 -41.77 27.43
N THR A 409 -4.01 -41.96 26.49
CA THR A 409 -5.30 -41.27 26.48
C THR A 409 -6.33 -42.17 27.13
N LEU A 410 -6.92 -41.70 28.23
CA LEU A 410 -8.00 -42.40 28.91
C LEU A 410 -9.34 -41.86 28.44
N HIS A 411 -10.28 -42.77 28.20
CA HIS A 411 -11.67 -42.44 27.93
C HIS A 411 -12.51 -42.82 29.14
N GLY A 412 -13.03 -41.81 29.83
CA GLY A 412 -13.94 -41.95 30.96
C GLY A 412 -15.38 -41.67 30.53
N VAL A 413 -16.29 -42.60 30.77
CA VAL A 413 -17.71 -42.50 30.45
C VAL A 413 -18.53 -42.64 31.73
N VAL A 414 -19.43 -41.69 31.98
CA VAL A 414 -20.47 -41.81 33.00
C VAL A 414 -21.80 -41.94 32.28
N GLN A 415 -22.43 -43.11 32.39
CA GLN A 415 -23.71 -43.39 31.76
C GLN A 415 -24.79 -43.48 32.82
N ASP A 416 -25.88 -42.72 32.65
CA ASP A 416 -27.04 -42.73 33.53
C ASP A 416 -28.32 -43.13 32.76
N THR A 417 -29.36 -43.52 33.49
CA THR A 417 -30.67 -43.88 32.94
C THR A 417 -31.73 -42.80 33.20
N GLY A 418 -31.30 -41.55 33.42
CA GLY A 418 -32.17 -40.42 33.70
C GLY A 418 -32.88 -39.88 32.46
N MET A 419 -33.41 -38.66 32.58
CA MET A 419 -34.23 -38.00 31.55
C MET A 419 -33.51 -37.69 30.23
N GLY A 420 -32.19 -37.89 30.16
CA GLY A 420 -31.35 -37.57 29.01
C GLY A 420 -31.23 -36.06 28.76
N ILE A 421 -30.42 -35.70 27.76
CA ILE A 421 -30.21 -34.30 27.34
C ILE A 421 -31.04 -34.05 26.07
N PRO A 422 -31.99 -33.08 26.07
CA PRO A 422 -32.76 -32.70 24.88
C PRO A 422 -31.86 -32.31 23.69
N ALA A 423 -32.29 -32.62 22.46
CA ALA A 423 -31.49 -32.44 21.25
C ALA A 423 -31.07 -30.98 20.98
N ASP A 424 -31.89 -30.02 21.39
CA ASP A 424 -31.63 -28.57 21.32
C ASP A 424 -30.53 -28.09 22.30
N LYS A 425 -30.11 -28.96 23.23
CA LYS A 425 -29.08 -28.68 24.26
C LYS A 425 -27.82 -29.54 24.12
N GLN A 426 -27.67 -30.31 23.05
CA GLN A 426 -26.52 -31.21 22.82
C GLN A 426 -25.31 -30.53 22.16
N HIS A 427 -25.17 -29.20 22.25
CA HIS A 427 -24.08 -28.44 21.61
C HIS A 427 -23.40 -27.45 22.55
#